data_AF-A0A7S4P6K1-F1
#
_entry.id   AF-A0A7S4P6K1-F1
#
_cell.length_a   1.000
_cell.length_b   1.000
_cell.length_c   1.000
_cell.angle_alpha   90.00
_cell.angle_beta   90.00
_cell.angle_gamma   90.00
#
_symmetry.space_group_name_H-M   'P 1'
#
loop_
_entity.id
_entity.type
_entity.pdbx_description
1 polymer ?
#
loop_
_entity_poly.entity_id
_entity_poly.type
_entity_poly.pdbx_seq_one_letter_code
_entity_poly.pdbx_strand_id
1 'polypeptide(L)'
;MDKFQDFYYVINLRKIDLLWLNEADNIGRHTMTFPKMFQDEMEALLAKYSYVDKIFAAEPKGLFVRTDRVSLKNGAHGAGPYTSLKMVIESLVTCIVSHTPMKNSETEEDLKLYFLPWRNIHTDAEFRVFIHNNKITGISQQHLYYSNKTLTAMDSKQADITIKKWANIILREFDDNIKRKITHTADYVMDIAVLNPLDDSPQPYFIEMNPFGTRYSSGSSLFCWLRDNEQLYGDGSVVEVRYTVDKEEEED
;
A
#
# COMPACT_ATOMS: atom_id res chain seq x y z
N MET A 1 9.07 8.58 0.07
CA MET A 1 8.39 8.28 -1.21
C MET A 1 9.24 8.76 -2.39
N ASP A 2 9.77 9.97 -2.29
CA ASP A 2 10.58 10.71 -3.29
C ASP A 2 11.77 9.96 -3.87
N LYS A 3 12.29 8.92 -3.20
CA LYS A 3 13.43 8.13 -3.70
C LYS A 3 13.03 6.93 -4.58
N PHE A 4 11.76 6.54 -4.58
CA PHE A 4 11.29 5.28 -5.18
C PHE A 4 10.25 5.46 -6.27
N GLN A 5 9.62 6.63 -6.33
CA GLN A 5 8.64 6.97 -7.35
C GLN A 5 9.16 8.20 -8.09
N ASP A 6 9.41 8.05 -9.39
CA ASP A 6 10.02 9.10 -10.20
C ASP A 6 9.05 10.26 -10.49
N PHE A 7 7.75 10.03 -10.30
CA PHE A 7 6.71 11.00 -10.62
C PHE A 7 5.49 10.88 -9.71
N TYR A 8 5.10 12.01 -9.11
CA TYR A 8 3.86 12.16 -8.34
C TYR A 8 3.46 13.64 -8.31
N TYR A 9 2.18 13.90 -8.05
CA TYR A 9 1.68 15.26 -7.82
C TYR A 9 1.41 15.47 -6.33
N VAL A 10 1.51 16.72 -5.88
CA VAL A 10 1.23 17.11 -4.50
C VAL A 10 0.21 18.24 -4.49
N ILE A 11 -0.84 18.07 -3.68
CA ILE A 11 -1.83 19.11 -3.38
C ILE A 11 -1.92 19.27 -1.87
N ASN A 12 -1.99 20.52 -1.42
CA ASN A 12 -2.17 20.82 -0.01
C ASN A 12 -3.59 21.35 0.19
N LEU A 13 -4.44 20.59 0.89
CA LEU A 13 -5.72 21.11 1.34
C LEU A 13 -5.48 22.06 2.50
N ARG A 14 -5.91 23.31 2.32
CA ARG A 14 -5.64 24.39 3.26
C ARG A 14 -6.34 24.15 4.60
N LYS A 15 -5.69 24.55 5.70
CA LYS A 15 -6.25 24.48 7.07
C LYS A 15 -7.72 24.90 7.17
N ILE A 16 -8.13 25.96 6.47
CA ILE A 16 -9.51 26.46 6.51
C ILE A 16 -10.53 25.42 5.97
N ASP A 17 -10.14 24.64 4.97
CA ASP A 17 -10.99 23.60 4.39
C ASP A 17 -11.05 22.38 5.31
N LEU A 18 -10.00 22.16 6.12
CA LEU A 18 -9.95 21.03 7.06
C LEU A 18 -10.95 21.15 8.21
N LEU A 19 -11.44 22.35 8.52
CA LEU A 19 -12.39 22.54 9.62
C LEU A 19 -13.68 21.77 9.37
N TRP A 20 -14.35 22.04 8.24
CA TRP A 20 -15.59 21.34 7.89
C TRP A 20 -15.33 19.89 7.49
N LEU A 21 -14.17 19.58 6.87
CA LEU A 21 -13.81 18.20 6.54
C LEU A 21 -13.67 17.32 7.79
N ASN A 22 -13.15 17.87 8.89
CA ASN A 22 -13.07 17.14 10.17
C ASN A 22 -14.46 16.89 10.77
N GLU A 23 -15.38 17.84 10.65
CA GLU A 23 -16.77 17.64 11.06
C GLU A 23 -17.47 16.59 10.19
N ALA A 24 -17.25 16.65 8.87
CA ALA A 24 -17.74 15.65 7.93
C ALA A 24 -17.17 14.26 8.21
N ASP A 25 -15.87 14.16 8.51
CA ASP A 25 -15.21 12.90 8.85
C ASP A 25 -15.75 12.27 10.14
N ASN A 26 -16.08 13.08 11.15
CA ASN A 26 -16.72 12.58 12.39
C ASN A 26 -18.05 11.87 12.11
N ILE A 27 -18.80 12.28 11.08
CA ILE A 27 -20.06 11.64 10.70
C ILE A 27 -19.81 10.51 9.69
N GLY A 28 -19.05 10.80 8.64
CA GLY A 28 -18.83 9.93 7.49
C GLY A 28 -18.11 8.64 7.84
N ARG A 29 -17.19 8.66 8.81
CA ARG A 29 -16.52 7.44 9.29
C ARG A 29 -17.46 6.44 9.98
N HIS A 30 -18.61 6.91 10.49
CA HIS A 30 -19.62 6.05 11.11
C HIS A 30 -20.64 5.53 10.10
N THR A 31 -20.96 6.34 9.09
CA THR A 31 -21.96 6.00 8.07
C THR A 31 -21.35 5.37 6.82
N MET A 32 -20.02 5.35 6.69
CA MET A 32 -19.26 4.96 5.50
C MET A 32 -19.73 5.68 4.22
N THR A 33 -20.31 6.86 4.38
CA THR A 33 -20.92 7.66 3.30
C THR A 33 -20.69 9.13 3.56
N PHE A 34 -20.54 9.91 2.48
CA PHE A 34 -20.35 11.36 2.61
C PHE A 34 -21.60 12.01 3.23
N PRO A 35 -21.49 12.84 4.30
CA PRO A 35 -22.66 13.44 4.93
C PRO A 35 -23.24 14.56 4.06
N LYS A 36 -24.49 14.40 3.62
CA LYS A 36 -25.18 15.31 2.69
C LYS A 36 -25.27 16.76 3.16
N MET A 37 -25.18 17.01 4.47
CA MET A 37 -25.22 18.37 5.02
C MET A 37 -23.98 19.22 4.65
N PHE A 38 -22.89 18.59 4.19
CA PHE A 38 -21.67 19.28 3.74
C PHE A 38 -21.55 19.37 2.21
N GLN A 39 -22.68 19.24 1.49
CA GLN A 39 -22.67 19.23 0.03
C GLN A 39 -22.25 20.58 -0.56
N ASP A 40 -22.68 21.68 0.04
CA ASP A 40 -22.34 23.03 -0.42
C ASP A 40 -20.84 23.32 -0.21
N GLU A 41 -20.28 22.90 0.92
CA GLU A 41 -18.84 23.00 1.22
C GLU A 41 -18.00 22.14 0.27
N MET A 42 -18.46 20.93 -0.05
CA MET A 42 -17.84 20.08 -1.07
C MET A 42 -17.80 20.79 -2.41
N GLU A 43 -18.92 21.35 -2.89
CA GLU A 43 -18.98 22.04 -4.18
C GLU A 43 -18.08 23.28 -4.21
N ALA A 44 -18.06 24.06 -3.14
CA ALA A 44 -17.17 25.21 -2.99
C ALA A 44 -15.68 24.78 -3.01
N LEU A 45 -15.34 23.67 -2.34
CA LEU A 45 -13.99 23.10 -2.37
C LEU A 45 -13.61 22.64 -3.78
N LEU A 46 -14.47 21.87 -4.45
CA LEU A 46 -14.19 21.39 -5.81
C LEU A 46 -13.97 22.54 -6.79
N ALA A 47 -14.75 23.62 -6.70
CA ALA A 47 -14.55 24.83 -7.50
C ALA A 47 -13.19 25.50 -7.19
N LYS A 48 -12.86 25.65 -5.90
CA LYS A 48 -11.59 26.24 -5.42
C LYS A 48 -10.36 25.46 -5.91
N TYR A 49 -10.45 24.13 -5.96
CA TYR A 49 -9.37 23.24 -6.40
C TYR A 49 -9.58 22.70 -7.82
N SER A 50 -10.35 23.38 -8.68
CA SER A 50 -10.62 22.95 -10.06
C SER A 50 -9.37 22.76 -10.93
N TYR A 51 -8.26 23.43 -10.59
CA TYR A 51 -6.98 23.22 -11.28
C TYR A 51 -6.45 21.78 -11.16
N VAL A 52 -6.92 21.01 -10.16
CA VAL A 52 -6.56 19.62 -9.92
C VAL A 52 -7.11 18.69 -11.01
N ASP A 53 -8.16 19.09 -11.74
CA ASP A 53 -8.71 18.28 -12.84
C ASP A 53 -7.67 17.98 -13.93
N LYS A 54 -6.67 18.86 -14.10
CA LYS A 54 -5.54 18.64 -15.01
C LYS A 54 -4.67 17.45 -14.61
N ILE A 55 -4.56 17.15 -13.32
CA ILE A 55 -3.82 16.00 -12.80
C ILE A 55 -4.54 14.71 -13.15
N PHE A 56 -5.87 14.66 -12.96
CA PHE A 56 -6.69 13.51 -13.35
C PHE A 56 -6.72 13.31 -14.88
N ALA A 57 -6.78 14.40 -15.65
CA ALA A 57 -6.73 14.34 -17.11
C ALA A 57 -5.39 13.80 -17.64
N ALA A 58 -4.28 14.08 -16.95
CA ALA A 58 -2.96 13.56 -17.29
C ALA A 58 -2.80 12.05 -16.99
N GLU A 59 -3.62 11.50 -16.10
CA GLU A 59 -3.54 10.12 -15.62
C GLU A 59 -4.87 9.38 -15.89
N PRO A 60 -5.17 9.01 -17.14
CA PRO A 60 -6.48 8.45 -17.53
C PRO A 60 -6.77 7.07 -16.92
N LYS A 61 -5.74 6.36 -16.43
CA LYS A 61 -5.91 5.11 -15.66
C LYS A 61 -6.32 5.37 -14.20
N GLY A 62 -6.39 6.64 -13.81
CA GLY A 62 -6.63 7.14 -12.48
C GLY A 62 -5.38 7.16 -11.61
N LEU A 63 -5.59 7.50 -10.35
CA LEU A 63 -4.53 7.78 -9.38
C LEU A 63 -4.70 6.94 -8.12
N PHE A 64 -3.58 6.61 -7.49
CA PHE A 64 -3.54 6.20 -6.09
C PHE A 64 -3.28 7.44 -5.23
N VAL A 65 -4.02 7.58 -4.14
CA VAL A 65 -3.95 8.78 -3.29
C VAL A 65 -3.62 8.39 -1.85
N ARG A 66 -2.68 9.14 -1.25
CA ARG A 66 -2.31 9.00 0.16
C ARG A 66 -1.93 10.33 0.79
N THR A 67 -1.84 10.32 2.10
CA THR A 67 -1.24 11.38 2.91
C THR A 67 0.15 10.97 3.37
N ASP A 68 0.81 11.84 4.15
CA ASP A 68 2.04 11.51 4.87
C ASP A 68 1.86 10.30 5.81
N ARG A 69 0.64 10.02 6.27
CA ARG A 69 0.37 9.00 7.32
C ARG A 69 -0.19 7.71 6.76
N VAL A 70 -1.22 7.80 5.93
CA VAL A 70 -2.00 6.64 5.45
C VAL A 70 -2.48 6.86 4.01
N SER A 71 -2.72 5.77 3.31
CA SER A 71 -3.48 5.79 2.04
C SER A 71 -4.98 5.84 2.29
N LEU A 72 -5.74 6.21 1.27
CA LEU A 72 -7.20 6.33 1.35
C LEU A 72 -7.93 4.98 1.19
N LYS A 73 -7.21 3.86 1.27
CA LYS A 73 -7.72 2.52 0.93
C LYS A 73 -8.93 2.04 1.74
N ASN A 74 -9.15 2.66 2.90
CA ASN A 74 -10.24 2.31 3.82
C ASN A 74 -11.41 3.31 3.74
N GLY A 75 -11.40 4.24 2.79
CA GLY A 75 -12.53 5.13 2.50
C GLY A 75 -13.54 4.52 1.53
N ALA A 76 -14.57 5.30 1.19
CA ALA A 76 -15.70 4.87 0.36
C ALA A 76 -15.31 4.30 -1.01
N HIS A 77 -14.17 4.71 -1.57
CA HIS A 77 -13.70 4.26 -2.90
C HIS A 77 -12.57 3.23 -2.84
N GLY A 78 -12.31 2.66 -1.66
CA GLY A 78 -11.24 1.69 -1.48
C GLY A 78 -9.86 2.26 -1.86
N ALA A 79 -8.99 1.41 -2.39
CA ALA A 79 -7.65 1.82 -2.82
C ALA A 79 -7.65 2.77 -4.04
N GLY A 80 -8.76 2.88 -4.78
CA GLY A 80 -8.85 3.54 -6.08
C GLY A 80 -9.10 2.55 -7.23
N PRO A 81 -8.86 2.95 -8.50
CA PRO A 81 -8.26 4.20 -8.92
C PRO A 81 -9.16 5.42 -8.68
N TYR A 82 -8.59 6.51 -8.19
CA TYR A 82 -9.26 7.80 -8.05
C TYR A 82 -9.24 8.55 -9.37
N THR A 83 -10.40 8.97 -9.85
CA THR A 83 -10.55 9.68 -11.14
C THR A 83 -11.06 11.11 -10.99
N SER A 84 -11.35 11.56 -9.76
CA SER A 84 -11.76 12.93 -9.47
C SER A 84 -11.39 13.35 -8.05
N LEU A 85 -11.29 14.67 -7.81
CA LEU A 85 -11.06 15.20 -6.48
C LEU A 85 -12.23 14.87 -5.55
N LYS A 86 -13.46 14.80 -6.08
CA LYS A 86 -14.64 14.41 -5.32
C LYS A 86 -14.47 13.05 -4.65
N MET A 87 -14.04 12.02 -5.38
CA MET A 87 -13.79 10.68 -4.81
C MET A 87 -12.73 10.72 -3.70
N VAL A 88 -11.70 11.57 -3.86
CA VAL A 88 -10.65 11.76 -2.87
C VAL A 88 -11.22 12.35 -1.59
N ILE A 89 -12.01 13.42 -1.68
CA ILE A 89 -12.63 14.05 -0.52
C ILE A 89 -13.62 13.10 0.16
N GLU A 90 -14.46 12.40 -0.61
CA GLU A 90 -15.38 11.39 -0.07
C GLU A 90 -14.62 10.31 0.71
N SER A 91 -13.48 9.85 0.20
CA SER A 91 -12.66 8.84 0.90
C SER A 91 -11.90 9.40 2.10
N LEU A 92 -11.47 10.67 2.08
CA LEU A 92 -10.86 11.32 3.24
C LEU A 92 -11.78 11.31 4.45
N VAL A 93 -13.08 11.55 4.27
CA VAL A 93 -14.06 11.70 5.36
C VAL A 93 -14.81 10.42 5.71
N THR A 94 -14.53 9.32 5.02
CA THR A 94 -15.18 8.01 5.25
C THR A 94 -14.19 6.92 5.63
N CYS A 95 -12.92 7.26 5.83
CA CYS A 95 -11.93 6.31 6.32
C CYS A 95 -12.28 5.84 7.74
N ILE A 96 -12.03 4.56 8.01
CA ILE A 96 -12.23 3.98 9.35
C ILE A 96 -11.37 4.68 10.42
N VAL A 97 -11.84 4.67 11.67
CA VAL A 97 -11.21 5.37 12.80
C VAL A 97 -9.73 5.03 12.99
N SER A 98 -9.36 3.74 12.85
CA SER A 98 -7.98 3.30 13.07
C SER A 98 -7.02 3.71 11.94
N HIS A 99 -7.55 4.19 10.81
CA HIS A 99 -6.80 4.53 9.59
C HIS A 99 -7.32 5.83 8.96
N THR A 100 -7.71 6.82 9.78
CA THR A 100 -8.16 8.10 9.23
C THR A 100 -6.96 8.97 8.82
N PRO A 101 -6.99 9.59 7.61
CA PRO A 101 -6.03 10.60 7.19
C PRO A 101 -6.24 11.93 7.91
N MET A 102 -7.42 12.16 8.46
CA MET A 102 -7.80 13.40 9.13
C MET A 102 -7.26 13.42 10.57
N LYS A 103 -6.71 14.55 11.00
CA LYS A 103 -6.33 14.78 12.40
C LYS A 103 -7.46 15.54 13.09
N ASN A 104 -7.71 15.25 14.37
CA ASN A 104 -8.48 16.17 15.20
C ASN A 104 -7.87 17.58 15.08
N SER A 105 -8.74 18.57 14.90
CA SER A 105 -8.57 19.89 14.27
C SER A 105 -7.56 20.87 14.90
N GLU A 106 -6.61 20.41 15.72
CA GLU A 106 -5.69 21.27 16.48
C GLU A 106 -4.35 21.53 15.78
N THR A 107 -4.03 20.85 14.67
CA THR A 107 -2.77 21.10 13.96
C THR A 107 -2.90 22.29 13.01
N GLU A 108 -1.95 23.24 13.07
CA GLU A 108 -1.92 24.42 12.19
C GLU A 108 -1.49 24.13 10.75
N GLU A 109 -1.40 22.87 10.35
CA GLU A 109 -0.79 22.43 9.10
C GLU A 109 -1.85 22.10 8.04
N ASP A 110 -1.51 22.38 6.78
CA ASP A 110 -2.28 21.91 5.63
C ASP A 110 -2.22 20.37 5.53
N LEU A 111 -3.26 19.75 4.96
CA LEU A 111 -3.23 18.31 4.67
C LEU A 111 -2.59 18.09 3.30
N LYS A 112 -1.44 17.46 3.30
CA LYS A 112 -0.73 17.10 2.07
C LYS A 112 -1.26 15.79 1.49
N LEU A 113 -1.69 15.87 0.23
CA LEU A 113 -2.15 14.75 -0.58
C LEU A 113 -1.11 14.47 -1.67
N TYR A 114 -0.68 13.22 -1.75
CA TYR A 114 0.18 12.70 -2.79
C TYR A 114 -0.66 11.89 -3.77
N PHE A 115 -0.55 12.23 -5.05
CA PHE A 115 -1.23 11.57 -6.15
C PHE A 115 -0.19 10.85 -6.99
N LEU A 116 -0.29 9.52 -7.00
CA LEU A 116 0.62 8.64 -7.72
C LEU A 116 -0.13 8.00 -8.90
N PRO A 117 0.53 7.80 -10.05
CA PRO A 117 -0.07 7.06 -11.16
C PRO A 117 -0.61 5.71 -10.70
N TRP A 118 -1.84 5.37 -11.09
CA TRP A 118 -2.41 4.07 -10.73
C TRP A 118 -1.58 2.92 -11.31
N ARG A 119 -1.39 1.89 -10.49
CA ARG A 119 -0.77 0.62 -10.86
C ARG A 119 -1.73 -0.50 -10.51
N ASN A 120 -2.00 -1.37 -11.47
CA ASN A 120 -2.79 -2.55 -11.24
C ASN A 120 -1.91 -3.60 -10.54
N ILE A 121 -1.99 -3.64 -9.22
CA ILE A 121 -1.24 -4.59 -8.39
C ILE A 121 -2.08 -5.84 -8.23
N HIS A 122 -1.56 -6.98 -8.71
CA HIS A 122 -2.19 -8.26 -8.50
C HIS A 122 -1.90 -8.73 -7.07
N THR A 123 -2.93 -8.99 -6.26
CA THR A 123 -2.78 -9.32 -4.83
C THR A 123 -1.94 -10.57 -4.57
N ASP A 124 -2.01 -11.55 -5.46
CA ASP A 124 -1.19 -12.79 -5.37
C ASP A 124 0.31 -12.54 -5.60
N ALA A 125 0.65 -11.41 -6.19
CA ALA A 125 2.02 -11.00 -6.48
C ALA A 125 2.44 -9.77 -5.66
N GLU A 126 1.73 -9.49 -4.56
CA GLU A 126 2.09 -8.51 -3.53
C GLU A 126 2.72 -9.24 -2.33
N PHE A 127 3.90 -8.78 -1.90
CA PHE A 127 4.73 -9.44 -0.91
C PHE A 127 5.15 -8.49 0.20
N ARG A 128 5.14 -9.01 1.43
CA ARG A 128 5.88 -8.49 2.57
C ARG A 128 7.27 -9.10 2.59
N VAL A 129 8.30 -8.26 2.60
CA VAL A 129 9.69 -8.69 2.61
C VAL A 129 10.34 -8.20 3.90
N PHE A 130 11.03 -9.10 4.58
CA PHE A 130 11.68 -8.87 5.86
C PHE A 130 13.17 -8.64 5.62
N ILE A 131 13.69 -7.51 6.11
CA ILE A 131 15.08 -7.11 5.94
C ILE A 131 15.69 -6.95 7.33
N HIS A 132 16.75 -7.72 7.59
CA HIS A 132 17.54 -7.63 8.80
C HIS A 132 19.02 -7.51 8.44
N ASN A 133 19.74 -6.58 9.09
CA ASN A 133 21.14 -6.28 8.80
C ASN A 133 21.41 -6.05 7.30
N ASN A 134 20.51 -5.33 6.62
CA ASN A 134 20.56 -5.05 5.18
C ASN A 134 20.61 -6.30 4.28
N LYS A 135 19.95 -7.37 4.70
CA LYS A 135 19.74 -8.58 3.92
C LYS A 135 18.29 -9.01 4.00
N ILE A 136 17.74 -9.50 2.89
CA ILE A 136 16.42 -10.13 2.91
C ILE A 136 16.54 -11.44 3.68
N THR A 137 15.65 -11.65 4.64
CA THR A 137 15.58 -12.87 5.44
C THR A 137 14.30 -13.66 5.19
N GLY A 138 13.22 -13.02 4.74
CA GLY A 138 11.98 -13.72 4.42
C GLY A 138 11.11 -12.94 3.45
N ILE A 139 10.30 -13.67 2.68
CA ILE A 139 9.31 -13.13 1.75
C ILE A 139 7.98 -13.82 2.04
N SER A 140 6.92 -13.06 2.27
CA SER A 140 5.58 -13.57 2.51
C SER A 140 4.63 -12.96 1.50
N GLN A 141 3.69 -13.74 0.98
CA GLN A 141 2.46 -13.17 0.40
C GLN A 141 1.86 -12.18 1.41
N GLN A 142 1.52 -10.99 0.94
CA GLN A 142 0.99 -9.91 1.78
C GLN A 142 -0.41 -10.27 2.29
N HIS A 143 -1.26 -10.75 1.39
CA HIS A 143 -2.67 -11.02 1.69
C HIS A 143 -2.85 -12.40 2.34
N LEU A 144 -2.90 -12.45 3.68
CA LEU A 144 -2.92 -13.71 4.45
C LEU A 144 -4.23 -14.51 4.45
N TYR A 145 -5.38 -13.91 4.10
CA TYR A 145 -6.68 -14.58 4.20
C TYR A 145 -7.15 -15.31 2.94
N TYR A 146 -6.40 -15.22 1.83
CA TYR A 146 -6.75 -15.89 0.58
C TYR A 146 -5.58 -16.72 0.09
N SER A 147 -5.89 -17.85 -0.52
CA SER A 147 -4.92 -18.61 -1.30
C SER A 147 -4.37 -17.77 -2.45
N ASN A 148 -3.13 -18.08 -2.83
CA ASN A 148 -2.48 -17.53 -4.01
C ASN A 148 -3.09 -18.18 -5.25
N LYS A 149 -4.18 -17.63 -5.77
CA LYS A 149 -4.93 -18.25 -6.87
C LYS A 149 -4.07 -18.47 -8.10
N THR A 150 -3.13 -17.56 -8.35
CA THR A 150 -2.18 -17.64 -9.46
C THR A 150 -1.30 -18.89 -9.36
N LEU A 151 -0.68 -19.12 -8.21
CA LEU A 151 0.19 -20.27 -7.99
C LEU A 151 -0.61 -21.57 -7.81
N THR A 152 -1.76 -21.52 -7.13
CA THR A 152 -2.61 -22.70 -6.91
C THR A 152 -3.23 -23.22 -8.21
N ALA A 153 -3.44 -22.35 -9.21
CA ALA A 153 -3.92 -22.77 -10.53
C ALA A 153 -2.85 -23.46 -11.40
N MET A 154 -1.58 -23.45 -10.96
CA MET A 154 -0.47 -24.09 -11.67
C MET A 154 -0.19 -25.47 -11.08
N ASP A 155 0.41 -26.37 -11.87
CA ASP A 155 1.02 -27.57 -11.30
C ASP A 155 2.18 -27.21 -10.37
N SER A 156 2.52 -28.11 -9.45
CA SER A 156 3.51 -27.85 -8.39
C SER A 156 4.89 -27.44 -8.92
N LYS A 157 5.32 -27.96 -10.08
CA LYS A 157 6.60 -27.60 -10.69
C LYS A 157 6.55 -26.19 -11.29
N GLN A 158 5.46 -25.86 -11.98
CA GLN A 158 5.27 -24.53 -12.55
C GLN A 158 5.10 -23.46 -11.46
N ALA A 159 4.39 -23.79 -10.37
CA ALA A 159 4.28 -22.92 -9.20
C ALA A 159 5.65 -22.65 -8.57
N ASP A 160 6.46 -23.68 -8.33
CA ASP A 160 7.82 -23.57 -7.77
C ASP A 160 8.75 -22.71 -8.64
N ILE A 161 8.71 -22.89 -9.97
CA ILE A 161 9.47 -22.06 -10.92
C ILE A 161 9.01 -20.60 -10.83
N THR A 162 7.70 -20.37 -10.77
CA THR A 162 7.11 -19.03 -10.77
C THR A 162 7.42 -18.27 -9.49
N ILE A 163 7.24 -18.89 -8.31
CA ILE A 163 7.55 -18.24 -7.03
C ILE A 163 9.06 -17.94 -6.90
N LYS A 164 9.93 -18.84 -7.39
CA LYS A 164 11.38 -18.59 -7.47
C LYS A 164 11.71 -17.42 -8.41
N LYS A 165 11.03 -17.32 -9.55
CA LYS A 165 11.17 -16.17 -10.48
C LYS A 165 10.81 -14.87 -9.77
N TRP A 166 9.67 -14.81 -9.08
CA TRP A 166 9.22 -13.62 -8.34
C TRP A 166 10.17 -13.26 -7.20
N ALA A 167 10.61 -14.24 -6.40
CA ALA A 167 11.58 -14.02 -5.33
C ALA A 167 12.91 -13.47 -5.87
N ASN A 168 13.41 -14.00 -6.99
CA ASN A 168 14.64 -13.51 -7.62
C ASN A 168 14.51 -12.07 -8.13
N ILE A 169 13.34 -11.67 -8.63
CA ILE A 169 13.07 -10.27 -9.02
C ILE A 169 13.16 -9.35 -7.81
N ILE A 170 12.54 -9.75 -6.70
CA ILE A 170 12.56 -8.99 -5.43
C ILE A 170 13.98 -8.87 -4.89
N LEU A 171 14.74 -9.98 -4.87
CA LEU A 171 16.13 -10.00 -4.40
C LEU A 171 17.02 -9.05 -5.22
N ARG A 172 16.92 -9.11 -6.56
CA ARG A 172 17.69 -8.23 -7.44
C ARG A 172 17.31 -6.77 -7.25
N GLU A 173 16.02 -6.45 -7.22
CA GLU A 173 15.57 -5.07 -6.99
C GLU A 173 16.08 -4.54 -5.64
N PHE A 174 16.08 -5.39 -4.62
CA PHE A 174 16.60 -5.02 -3.31
C PHE A 174 18.08 -4.65 -3.37
N ASP A 175 18.91 -5.54 -3.91
CA ASP A 175 20.37 -5.35 -3.94
C ASP A 175 20.79 -4.23 -4.90
N ASP A 176 20.18 -4.16 -6.07
CA ASP A 176 20.57 -3.21 -7.12
C ASP A 176 20.04 -1.80 -6.86
N ASN A 177 18.86 -1.67 -6.24
CA ASN A 177 18.12 -0.41 -6.18
C ASN A 177 17.70 0.02 -4.77
N ILE A 178 17.03 -0.83 -4.00
CA ILE A 178 16.36 -0.40 -2.76
C ILE A 178 17.36 -0.19 -1.62
N LYS A 179 18.27 -1.14 -1.42
CA LYS A 179 19.25 -1.14 -0.33
C LYS A 179 20.11 0.13 -0.30
N ARG A 180 20.50 0.66 -1.46
CA ARG A 180 21.26 1.92 -1.57
C ARG A 180 20.44 3.17 -1.29
N LYS A 181 19.11 3.11 -1.35
CA LYS A 181 18.20 4.25 -1.13
C LYS A 181 17.78 4.37 0.35
N ILE A 182 17.71 3.25 1.07
CA ILE A 182 17.39 3.16 2.51
C ILE A 182 18.70 2.98 3.29
N THR A 183 19.32 4.10 3.67
CA THR A 183 20.63 4.10 4.35
C THR A 183 20.55 4.44 5.83
N HIS A 184 19.38 4.79 6.34
CA HIS A 184 19.16 5.29 7.70
C HIS A 184 18.78 4.18 8.69
N THR A 185 18.51 2.97 8.20
CA THR A 185 18.26 1.76 8.99
C THR A 185 18.75 0.55 8.21
N ALA A 186 19.18 -0.49 8.92
CA ALA A 186 19.51 -1.79 8.35
C ALA A 186 18.37 -2.82 8.51
N ASP A 187 17.38 -2.49 9.35
CA ASP A 187 16.27 -3.36 9.72
C ASP A 187 14.97 -2.67 9.37
N TYR A 188 14.19 -3.30 8.48
CA TYR A 188 12.90 -2.80 8.04
C TYR A 188 12.10 -3.91 7.39
N VAL A 189 10.80 -3.67 7.24
CA VAL A 189 9.93 -4.45 6.37
C VAL A 189 9.66 -3.60 5.14
N MET A 190 9.57 -4.20 3.97
CA MET A 190 9.04 -3.51 2.79
C MET A 190 7.91 -4.30 2.16
N ASP A 191 6.96 -3.58 1.62
CA ASP A 191 5.92 -4.15 0.78
C ASP A 191 6.28 -3.88 -0.68
N ILE A 192 6.28 -4.93 -1.50
CA ILE A 192 6.67 -4.90 -2.90
C ILE A 192 5.71 -5.74 -3.73
N ALA A 193 5.38 -5.27 -4.94
CA ALA A 193 4.63 -6.05 -5.91
C ALA A 193 5.48 -6.46 -7.09
N VAL A 194 5.14 -7.57 -7.73
CA VAL A 194 5.61 -7.93 -9.06
C VAL A 194 4.50 -7.61 -10.05
N LEU A 195 4.64 -6.51 -10.78
CA LEU A 195 3.68 -6.07 -11.80
C LEU A 195 3.77 -6.98 -13.02
N ASN A 196 2.61 -7.27 -13.61
CA ASN A 196 2.46 -8.18 -14.74
C ASN A 196 3.21 -9.52 -14.50
N PRO A 197 2.89 -10.23 -13.41
CA PRO A 197 3.74 -11.28 -12.86
C PRO A 197 3.90 -12.51 -13.76
N LEU A 198 2.99 -12.68 -14.73
CA LEU A 198 2.97 -13.78 -15.70
C LEU A 198 3.51 -13.40 -17.08
N ASP A 199 3.83 -12.13 -17.32
CA ASP A 199 4.38 -11.68 -18.60
C ASP A 199 5.87 -12.07 -18.72
N ASP A 200 6.43 -11.88 -19.92
CA ASP A 200 7.85 -12.12 -20.20
C ASP A 200 8.77 -11.15 -19.45
N SER A 201 8.26 -9.97 -19.07
CA SER A 201 9.03 -8.89 -18.44
C SER A 201 8.36 -8.34 -17.17
N PRO A 202 8.15 -9.17 -16.13
CA PRO A 202 7.57 -8.72 -14.87
C PRO A 202 8.45 -7.66 -14.23
N GLN A 203 7.84 -6.65 -13.61
CA GLN A 203 8.55 -5.50 -13.05
C GLN A 203 8.36 -5.41 -11.53
N PRO A 204 9.42 -5.23 -10.74
CA PRO A 204 9.27 -4.96 -9.33
C PRO A 204 8.66 -3.56 -9.12
N TYR A 205 7.83 -3.43 -8.09
CA TYR A 205 7.21 -2.17 -7.71
C TYR A 205 7.21 -2.01 -6.20
N PHE A 206 8.09 -1.14 -5.70
CA PHE A 206 8.17 -0.79 -4.28
C PHE A 206 6.92 -0.01 -3.85
N ILE A 207 6.21 -0.51 -2.84
CA ILE A 207 4.96 0.07 -2.34
C ILE A 207 5.25 0.96 -1.12
N GLU A 208 5.75 0.36 -0.05
CA GLU A 208 6.04 1.08 1.19
C GLU A 208 7.11 0.39 2.05
N MET A 209 7.63 1.16 3.01
CA MET A 209 8.51 0.66 4.06
C MET A 209 7.77 0.73 5.39
N ASN A 210 7.91 -0.33 6.17
CA ASN A 210 7.33 -0.51 7.49
C ASN A 210 8.45 -0.75 8.52
N PRO A 211 8.24 -0.40 9.81
CA PRO A 211 9.18 -0.76 10.88
C PRO A 211 9.41 -2.27 10.98
N PHE A 212 10.54 -2.70 11.56
CA PHE A 212 10.88 -4.12 11.75
C PHE A 212 10.76 -4.55 13.21
N GLY A 213 10.16 -5.71 13.45
CA GLY A 213 10.31 -6.47 14.69
C GLY A 213 9.07 -6.55 15.58
N THR A 214 9.17 -7.39 16.62
CA THR A 214 8.07 -7.80 17.54
C THR A 214 7.45 -6.65 18.33
N ARG A 215 8.22 -5.58 18.54
CA ARG A 215 7.81 -4.42 19.37
C ARG A 215 7.16 -3.30 18.55
N TYR A 216 7.02 -3.50 17.25
CA TYR A 216 6.44 -2.53 16.33
C TYR A 216 5.14 -3.05 15.71
N SER A 217 4.35 -2.13 15.16
CA SER A 217 3.00 -2.39 14.63
C SER A 217 2.97 -3.05 13.25
N SER A 218 4.11 -3.43 12.68
CA SER A 218 4.16 -4.07 11.37
C SER A 218 3.60 -5.50 11.45
N GLY A 219 2.51 -5.76 10.73
CA GLY A 219 1.97 -7.12 10.59
C GLY A 219 3.01 -8.07 9.99
N SER A 220 3.05 -9.31 10.45
CA SER A 220 4.03 -10.31 10.00
C SER A 220 3.55 -11.18 8.82
N SER A 221 2.36 -10.90 8.28
CA SER A 221 1.74 -11.68 7.20
C SER A 221 1.73 -13.19 7.51
N LEU A 222 2.38 -14.04 6.69
CA LEU A 222 2.45 -15.50 6.92
C LEU A 222 3.61 -15.93 7.84
N PHE A 223 4.40 -14.98 8.34
CA PHE A 223 5.34 -15.23 9.43
C PHE A 223 4.72 -14.86 10.78
N CYS A 224 5.35 -15.35 11.84
CA CYS A 224 5.08 -14.97 13.21
C CYS A 224 6.40 -14.51 13.85
N TRP A 225 6.46 -13.25 14.28
CA TRP A 225 7.69 -12.65 14.80
C TRP A 225 8.36 -13.42 15.96
N LEU A 226 7.56 -14.15 16.75
CA LEU A 226 8.05 -14.95 17.88
C LEU A 226 8.48 -16.35 17.46
N ARG A 227 7.68 -17.02 16.61
CA ARG A 227 7.95 -18.41 16.18
C ARG A 227 9.04 -18.48 15.13
N ASP A 228 9.07 -17.52 14.20
CA ASP A 228 10.01 -17.45 13.09
C ASP A 228 11.18 -16.50 13.41
N ASN A 229 11.49 -16.29 14.69
CA ASN A 229 12.52 -15.34 15.10
C ASN A 229 13.88 -15.66 14.47
N GLU A 230 14.29 -16.93 14.48
CA GLU A 230 15.57 -17.36 13.90
C GLU A 230 15.64 -17.09 12.39
N GLN A 231 14.53 -17.29 11.67
CA GLN A 231 14.47 -16.98 10.24
C GLN A 231 14.52 -15.47 10.00
N LEU A 232 13.64 -14.71 10.67
CA LEU A 232 13.49 -13.27 10.40
C LEU A 232 14.69 -12.44 10.87
N TYR A 233 15.33 -12.83 11.98
CA TYR A 233 16.55 -12.20 12.51
C TYR A 233 17.83 -12.95 12.11
N GLY A 234 17.73 -13.87 11.15
CA GLY A 234 18.86 -14.64 10.63
C GLY A 234 19.82 -13.81 9.78
N ASP A 235 20.81 -14.48 9.18
CA ASP A 235 21.87 -13.84 8.40
C ASP A 235 21.56 -13.68 6.90
N GLY A 236 20.35 -14.06 6.48
CA GLY A 236 19.88 -14.01 5.09
C GLY A 236 20.56 -14.99 4.14
N SER A 237 21.28 -16.00 4.66
CA SER A 237 21.89 -17.05 3.82
C SER A 237 20.87 -17.92 3.10
N VAL A 238 19.71 -18.13 3.74
CA VAL A 238 18.53 -18.78 3.17
C VAL A 238 17.35 -17.84 3.29
N VAL A 239 16.70 -17.54 2.17
CA VAL A 239 15.49 -16.72 2.13
C VAL A 239 14.28 -17.64 2.03
N GLU A 240 13.49 -17.69 3.09
CA GLU A 240 12.24 -18.44 3.09
C GLU A 240 11.14 -17.63 2.38
N VAL A 241 10.39 -18.30 1.48
CA VAL A 241 9.25 -17.71 0.79
C VAL A 241 7.97 -18.45 1.19
N ARG A 242 6.97 -17.72 1.71
CA ARG A 242 5.68 -18.27 2.13
C ARG A 242 4.54 -17.70 1.30
N TYR A 243 3.64 -18.56 0.85
CA TYR A 243 2.37 -18.19 0.21
C TYR A 243 1.27 -19.17 0.65
N THR A 244 0.02 -18.74 0.57
CA THR A 244 -1.12 -19.56 0.99
C THR A 244 -1.56 -20.43 -0.18
N VAL A 245 -1.83 -21.71 0.05
CA VAL A 245 -2.46 -22.63 -0.91
C VAL A 245 -3.89 -22.96 -0.47
N ASP A 246 -4.73 -23.40 -1.41
CA ASP A 246 -6.03 -23.96 -1.02
C ASP A 246 -5.81 -25.25 -0.21
N LYS A 247 -6.68 -25.52 0.75
CA LYS A 247 -6.65 -26.81 1.44
C LYS A 247 -6.99 -27.87 0.39
N GLU A 248 -6.12 -28.86 0.20
CA GLU A 248 -6.52 -30.11 -0.41
C GLU A 248 -7.64 -30.68 0.47
N GLU A 249 -8.81 -30.95 -0.11
CA GLU A 249 -9.81 -31.77 0.56
C GLU A 249 -9.15 -33.13 0.74
N GLU A 250 -8.84 -33.50 1.98
CA GLU A 250 -8.47 -34.88 2.29
C GLU A 250 -9.68 -35.73 1.89
N GLU A 251 -9.55 -36.52 0.83
CA GLU A 251 -10.52 -37.56 0.50
C GLU A 251 -10.50 -38.57 1.66
N ASP A 252 -11.50 -38.45 2.55
CA ASP A 252 -11.83 -39.42 3.61
C ASP A 252 -12.22 -40.79 3.02
#